data_AF-A0A2N5S4D1-F1
#
_entry.id   AF-A0A2N5S4D1-F1
#
_cell.length_a   1.000
_cell.length_b   1.000
_cell.length_c   1.000
_cell.angle_alpha   90.00
_cell.angle_beta   90.00
_cell.angle_gamma   90.00
#
_symmetry.space_group_name_H-M   'P 1'
#
loop_
_entity.id
_entity.type
_entity.pdbx_description
1 polymer ?
#
loop_
_entity_poly.entity_id
_entity_poly.type
_entity_poly.pdbx_seq_one_letter_code
_entity_poly.pdbx_strand_id
1 'polypeptide(L)'
;MFLTFFTLAAFILPWVYGSSKHDIDPPANPQNKIETFQFTRPLSWSNQDFNLMKEDNKTKVMSIETKMKEKHLEWRFALHLTLLPSQEHLDVKINGRVIHCGIKQTYKIMKGDTDVYQFMADPRGPLVDRWYIKKNGGLAHSYTWMRQFQGLAGVVKSDDDRKVAYLRALTWGSEDYSAFEHSTIPGSVKYEIKTNGDVPLEILVALYTSAVVRMDECQAW
;
A
#
# COMPACT_ATOMS: atom_id res chain seq x y z
N MET A 1 -51.02 9.14 -33.74
CA MET A 1 -50.75 8.91 -32.30
C MET A 1 -49.57 7.93 -32.26
N PHE A 2 -48.33 8.43 -32.32
CA PHE A 2 -47.41 8.63 -31.17
C PHE A 2 -47.14 7.28 -30.46
N LEU A 3 -45.94 6.70 -30.36
CA LEU A 3 -44.56 7.20 -30.39
C LEU A 3 -43.61 6.07 -30.82
N THR A 4 -42.64 6.39 -31.67
CA THR A 4 -41.37 5.67 -31.84
C THR A 4 -40.53 5.76 -30.57
N PHE A 5 -40.10 4.64 -29.99
CA PHE A 5 -39.07 4.62 -28.96
C PHE A 5 -37.70 4.32 -29.58
N PHE A 6 -36.96 5.39 -29.83
CA PHE A 6 -35.50 5.40 -29.87
C PHE A 6 -35.04 5.72 -28.45
N THR A 7 -34.21 4.88 -27.82
CA THR A 7 -33.14 5.34 -26.90
C THR A 7 -32.22 4.19 -26.51
N LEU A 8 -31.01 4.23 -27.09
CA LEU A 8 -29.72 4.00 -26.43
C LEU A 8 -29.70 3.05 -25.21
N ALA A 9 -29.34 1.79 -25.45
CA ALA A 9 -28.64 0.96 -24.47
C ALA A 9 -27.16 0.83 -24.90
N ALA A 10 -26.49 1.97 -25.05
CA ALA A 10 -25.06 2.06 -25.26
C ALA A 10 -24.56 3.12 -24.29
N PHE A 11 -24.24 2.73 -23.06
CA PHE A 11 -23.31 3.38 -22.12
C PHE A 11 -23.45 2.72 -20.73
N ILE A 12 -22.86 1.54 -20.57
CA ILE A 12 -22.27 1.12 -19.29
C ILE A 12 -20.87 0.58 -19.60
N LEU A 13 -19.95 1.54 -19.72
CA LEU A 13 -18.56 1.50 -19.27
C LEU A 13 -17.71 0.24 -19.60
N PRO A 14 -16.77 0.33 -20.57
CA PRO A 14 -15.55 -0.47 -20.52
C PRO A 14 -14.63 0.11 -19.42
N TRP A 15 -14.99 -0.07 -18.15
CA TRP A 15 -14.16 0.27 -16.99
C TRP A 15 -13.96 -0.95 -16.07
N VAL A 16 -14.08 -2.13 -16.65
CA VAL A 16 -13.67 -3.40 -16.05
C VAL A 16 -12.60 -3.94 -16.99
N TYR A 17 -11.47 -4.38 -16.46
CA TYR A 17 -10.19 -4.57 -17.16
C TYR A 17 -9.34 -3.31 -17.31
N GLY A 18 -9.09 -2.65 -16.17
CA GLY A 18 -7.76 -2.14 -15.93
C GLY A 18 -6.77 -3.29 -15.76
N SER A 19 -6.46 -4.03 -16.83
CA SER A 19 -5.16 -4.69 -16.93
C SER A 19 -4.13 -3.56 -17.05
N SER A 20 -3.86 -2.88 -15.94
CA SER A 20 -2.66 -2.06 -15.87
C SER A 20 -1.54 -3.07 -15.94
N LYS A 21 -0.96 -3.24 -17.13
CA LYS A 21 0.31 -3.93 -17.30
C LYS A 21 1.20 -3.55 -16.12
N HIS A 22 1.82 -4.54 -15.49
CA HIS A 22 2.77 -4.42 -14.37
C HIS A 22 4.08 -3.71 -14.78
N ASP A 23 3.97 -2.83 -15.76
CA ASP A 23 5.00 -2.01 -16.35
C ASP A 23 5.12 -0.77 -15.46
N ILE A 24 6.23 -0.73 -14.77
CA ILE A 24 6.74 0.47 -14.13
C ILE A 24 7.82 1.05 -15.05
N ASP A 25 7.94 2.36 -15.05
CA ASP A 25 8.94 3.05 -15.85
C ASP A 25 10.36 2.68 -15.37
N PRO A 26 11.35 2.71 -16.27
CA PRO A 26 12.74 2.54 -15.89
C PRO A 26 13.14 3.50 -14.76
N PRO A 27 14.15 3.17 -13.93
CA PRO A 27 14.59 4.04 -12.85
C PRO A 27 15.03 5.42 -13.36
N ALA A 28 14.71 6.48 -12.61
CA ALA A 28 15.25 7.81 -12.89
C ALA A 28 16.77 7.84 -12.68
N ASN A 29 17.22 7.14 -11.65
CA ASN A 29 18.62 6.96 -11.32
C ASN A 29 19.17 5.71 -12.06
N PRO A 30 20.15 5.85 -12.98
CA PRO A 30 20.73 4.72 -13.72
C PRO A 30 21.42 3.65 -12.87
N GLN A 31 21.78 3.97 -11.61
CA GLN A 31 22.35 3.00 -10.68
C GLN A 31 21.30 2.07 -10.05
N ASN A 32 20.03 2.46 -10.07
CA ASN A 32 18.94 1.63 -9.57
C ASN A 32 18.53 0.57 -10.60
N LYS A 33 17.86 -0.48 -10.13
CA LYS A 33 17.28 -1.53 -10.97
C LYS A 33 15.84 -1.77 -10.54
N ILE A 34 15.06 -2.30 -11.48
CA ILE A 34 13.72 -2.79 -11.16
C ILE A 34 13.87 -4.06 -10.33
N GLU A 35 13.26 -4.06 -9.15
CA GLU A 35 13.30 -5.16 -8.20
C GLU A 35 11.90 -5.51 -7.72
N THR A 36 11.71 -6.78 -7.35
CA THR A 36 10.47 -7.27 -6.75
C THR A 36 10.73 -7.81 -5.36
N PHE A 37 9.85 -7.45 -4.43
CA PHE A 37 9.86 -7.88 -3.05
C PHE A 37 8.51 -8.49 -2.70
N GLN A 38 8.48 -9.39 -1.73
CA GLN A 38 7.26 -10.08 -1.32
C GLN A 38 7.17 -10.16 0.20
N PHE A 39 5.94 -10.07 0.71
CA PHE A 39 5.64 -10.36 2.10
C PHE A 39 4.28 -11.04 2.23
N THR A 40 4.14 -11.86 3.26
CA THR A 40 2.86 -12.42 3.71
C THR A 40 2.65 -11.94 5.13
N ARG A 41 1.52 -11.30 5.36
CA ARG A 41 1.23 -10.63 6.61
C ARG A 41 0.18 -11.42 7.43
N PRO A 42 0.47 -11.78 8.69
CA PRO A 42 -0.55 -12.24 9.64
C PRO A 42 -1.59 -11.16 9.94
N LEU A 43 -2.71 -11.52 10.58
CA LEU A 43 -3.71 -10.54 11.00
C LEU A 43 -3.13 -9.38 11.80
N SER A 44 -3.74 -8.21 11.64
CA SER A 44 -3.39 -7.03 12.43
C SER A 44 -3.43 -7.25 13.94
N TRP A 45 -4.47 -7.89 14.45
CA TRP A 45 -4.64 -8.12 15.88
C TRP A 45 -3.79 -9.28 16.44
N SER A 46 -3.14 -10.10 15.59
CA SER A 46 -2.26 -11.17 16.08
C SER A 46 -0.91 -10.64 16.56
N ASN A 47 -0.53 -9.40 16.20
CA ASN A 47 0.71 -8.75 16.58
C ASN A 47 1.98 -9.56 16.25
N GLN A 48 1.87 -10.46 15.27
CA GLN A 48 2.97 -11.28 14.78
C GLN A 48 3.80 -10.50 13.77
N ASP A 49 5.12 -10.59 13.95
CA ASP A 49 6.07 -9.96 13.06
C ASP A 49 6.20 -10.76 11.77
N PHE A 50 6.57 -10.10 10.69
CA PHE A 50 6.76 -10.73 9.38
C PHE A 50 7.92 -10.09 8.64
N ASN A 51 8.27 -10.67 7.49
CA ASN A 51 9.49 -10.35 6.79
C ASN A 51 9.19 -9.92 5.36
N LEU A 52 9.95 -8.92 4.89
CA LEU A 52 10.05 -8.62 3.47
C LEU A 52 11.20 -9.43 2.88
N MET A 53 10.88 -10.19 1.84
CA MET A 53 11.82 -11.03 1.13
C MET A 53 12.02 -10.47 -0.26
N LYS A 54 13.27 -10.44 -0.73
CA LYS A 54 13.56 -10.16 -2.14
C LYS A 54 13.16 -11.37 -2.99
N GLU A 55 12.49 -11.14 -4.12
CA GLU A 55 11.90 -12.25 -4.88
C GLU A 55 12.96 -13.12 -5.57
N ASP A 56 14.01 -12.51 -6.13
CA ASP A 56 15.03 -13.15 -6.97
C ASP A 56 15.84 -14.22 -6.23
N ASN A 57 16.24 -13.94 -5.00
CA ASN A 57 17.18 -14.74 -4.23
C ASN A 57 16.64 -15.16 -2.85
N LYS A 58 15.38 -14.81 -2.56
CA LYS A 58 14.69 -15.11 -1.29
C LYS A 58 15.47 -14.62 -0.06
N THR A 59 16.22 -13.53 -0.19
CA THR A 59 16.90 -12.90 0.96
C THR A 59 15.95 -12.04 1.76
N LYS A 60 16.09 -12.07 3.08
CA LYS A 60 15.36 -11.16 3.97
C LYS A 60 16.02 -9.78 3.91
N VAL A 61 15.26 -8.75 3.54
CA VAL A 61 15.76 -7.37 3.42
C VAL A 61 15.18 -6.44 4.49
N MET A 62 14.07 -6.82 5.11
CA MET A 62 13.43 -6.03 6.15
C MET A 62 12.66 -6.93 7.13
N SER A 63 12.74 -6.60 8.41
CA SER A 63 11.83 -7.12 9.44
C SER A 63 10.73 -6.09 9.68
N ILE A 64 9.49 -6.55 9.77
CA ILE A 64 8.30 -5.69 9.91
C ILE A 64 7.55 -6.13 11.17
N GLU A 65 7.43 -5.22 12.12
CA GLU A 65 6.71 -5.42 13.36
C GLU A 65 5.51 -4.47 13.40
N THR A 66 4.31 -5.03 13.45
CA THR A 66 3.07 -4.26 13.61
C THR A 66 2.45 -4.57 14.96
N LYS A 67 2.20 -3.54 15.77
CA LYS A 67 1.50 -3.67 17.05
C LYS A 67 0.18 -2.92 17.02
N MET A 68 -0.87 -3.66 17.29
CA MET A 68 -2.23 -3.20 17.46
C MET A 68 -2.69 -3.45 18.89
N LYS A 69 -3.34 -2.43 19.47
CA LYS A 69 -3.95 -2.53 20.78
C LYS A 69 -5.27 -1.76 20.81
N GLU A 70 -6.34 -2.45 21.15
CA GLU A 70 -7.61 -1.79 21.46
C GLU A 70 -7.47 -1.02 22.78
N LYS A 71 -7.93 0.24 22.80
CA LYS A 71 -8.06 1.03 24.01
C LYS A 71 -9.29 1.94 23.90
N HIS A 72 -10.28 1.73 24.76
CA HIS A 72 -11.49 2.56 24.84
C HIS A 72 -12.21 2.70 23.48
N LEU A 73 -12.47 1.59 22.78
CA LEU A 73 -13.10 1.55 21.45
C LEU A 73 -12.26 2.17 20.31
N GLU A 74 -10.99 2.48 20.56
CA GLU A 74 -10.04 2.96 19.55
C GLU A 74 -8.91 1.96 19.34
N TRP A 75 -8.57 1.65 18.09
CA TRP A 75 -7.43 0.80 17.74
C TRP A 75 -6.17 1.62 17.63
N ARG A 76 -5.21 1.33 18.52
CA ARG A 76 -3.89 1.97 18.48
C ARG A 76 -2.93 1.17 17.63
N PHE A 77 -2.22 1.84 16.74
CA PHE A 77 -1.27 1.24 15.82
C PHE A 77 0.14 1.78 16.01
N ALA A 78 1.09 0.86 16.03
CA ALA A 78 2.52 1.13 15.87
C ALA A 78 3.09 0.18 14.80
N LEU A 79 4.03 0.70 14.03
CA LEU A 79 4.75 -0.06 13.02
C LEU A 79 6.24 0.28 13.13
N HIS A 80 7.04 -0.76 13.22
CA HIS A 80 8.49 -0.69 13.31
C HIS A 80 9.08 -1.48 12.13
N LEU A 81 10.06 -0.86 11.46
CA LEU A 81 10.81 -1.47 10.36
C LEU A 81 12.26 -1.60 10.79
N THR A 82 12.84 -2.78 10.57
CA THR A 82 14.28 -3.01 10.74
C THR A 82 14.88 -3.37 9.40
N LEU A 83 15.73 -2.49 8.87
CA LEU A 83 16.41 -2.66 7.58
C LEU A 83 17.58 -3.65 7.74
N LEU A 84 17.75 -4.54 6.77
CA LEU A 84 18.81 -5.54 6.78
C LEU A 84 19.73 -5.38 5.56
N PRO A 85 21.06 -5.54 5.72
CA PRO A 85 21.76 -5.96 6.95
C PRO A 85 22.12 -4.81 7.91
N SER A 86 21.79 -3.56 7.59
CA SER A 86 22.24 -2.37 8.35
C SER A 86 21.77 -2.31 9.80
N GLN A 87 20.73 -3.07 10.16
CA GLN A 87 20.05 -3.02 11.47
C GLN A 87 19.50 -1.63 11.79
N GLU A 88 19.25 -0.82 10.77
CA GLU A 88 18.65 0.49 10.97
C GLU A 88 17.17 0.33 11.34
N HIS A 89 16.75 0.99 12.42
CA HIS A 89 15.38 0.97 12.91
C HIS A 89 14.62 2.24 12.51
N LEU A 90 13.43 2.06 11.97
CA LEU A 90 12.51 3.12 11.59
C LEU A 90 11.15 2.92 12.26
N ASP A 91 10.63 3.98 12.88
CA ASP A 91 9.32 3.96 13.53
C ASP A 91 8.30 4.73 12.69
N VAL A 92 7.11 4.15 12.49
CA VAL A 92 6.01 4.82 11.81
C VAL A 92 5.05 5.40 12.86
N LYS A 93 5.08 6.73 13.03
CA LYS A 93 4.18 7.47 13.92
C LYS A 93 2.94 7.93 13.17
N ILE A 94 1.76 7.52 13.64
CA ILE A 94 0.46 8.06 13.21
C ILE A 94 0.02 9.15 14.18
N ASN A 95 -0.58 10.22 13.66
CA ASN A 95 -1.24 11.22 14.50
C ASN A 95 -2.30 10.57 15.42
N GLY A 96 -2.26 10.90 16.72
CA GLY A 96 -3.12 10.30 17.75
C GLY A 96 -2.83 8.82 18.08
N ARG A 97 -1.97 8.15 17.30
CA ARG A 97 -1.75 6.68 17.32
C ARG A 97 -3.01 5.84 17.07
N VAL A 98 -4.11 6.43 16.62
CA VAL A 98 -5.39 5.72 16.43
C VAL A 98 -5.66 5.52 14.94
N ILE A 99 -6.21 4.36 14.57
CA ILE A 99 -6.73 4.10 13.23
C ILE A 99 -8.14 4.70 13.15
N HIS A 100 -8.31 5.77 12.37
CA HIS A 100 -9.62 6.36 12.11
C HIS A 100 -10.05 6.11 10.67
N CYS A 101 -11.18 5.42 10.53
CA CYS A 101 -11.81 5.10 9.24
C CYS A 101 -12.49 6.34 8.66
N GLY A 102 -12.37 6.57 7.35
CA GLY A 102 -12.96 7.73 6.68
C GLY A 102 -12.31 9.09 6.99
N ILE A 103 -11.31 9.16 7.89
CA ILE A 103 -10.60 10.40 8.22
C ILE A 103 -9.20 10.41 7.61
N LYS A 104 -8.80 11.59 7.13
CA LYS A 104 -7.45 11.87 6.64
C LYS A 104 -6.41 11.71 7.77
N GLN A 105 -5.36 10.95 7.53
CA GLN A 105 -4.32 10.67 8.53
C GLN A 105 -2.92 10.86 7.95
N THR A 106 -2.02 11.43 8.75
CA THR A 106 -0.61 11.56 8.39
C THR A 106 0.23 10.57 9.19
N TYR A 107 1.14 9.93 8.47
CA TYR A 107 2.10 8.94 8.92
C TYR A 107 3.48 9.53 8.73
N LYS A 108 4.32 9.38 9.74
CA LYS A 108 5.71 9.86 9.75
C LYS A 108 6.64 8.70 9.97
N ILE A 109 7.59 8.52 9.08
CA ILE A 109 8.69 7.57 9.27
C ILE A 109 9.79 8.32 10.03
N MET A 110 10.14 7.80 11.19
CA MET A 110 11.10 8.39 12.11
C MET A 110 12.37 7.55 12.13
N LYS A 111 13.52 8.21 12.07
CA LYS A 111 14.83 7.63 12.40
C LYS A 111 15.29 8.22 13.72
N GLY A 112 15.12 7.47 14.81
CA GLY A 112 15.18 8.02 16.17
C GLY A 112 14.15 9.14 16.34
N ASP A 113 14.61 10.35 16.68
CA ASP A 113 13.73 11.52 16.84
C ASP A 113 13.56 12.37 15.57
N THR A 114 14.18 11.97 14.44
CA THR A 114 14.13 12.72 13.19
C THR A 114 13.04 12.20 12.26
N ASP A 115 12.15 13.08 11.82
CA ASP A 115 11.12 12.81 10.80
C ASP A 115 11.78 12.82 9.40
N VAL A 116 11.99 11.63 8.83
CA VAL A 116 12.72 11.47 7.56
C VAL A 116 11.77 11.45 6.35
N TYR A 117 10.60 10.82 6.48
CA TYR A 117 9.61 10.75 5.41
C TYR A 117 8.20 10.88 5.96
N GLN A 118 7.29 11.41 5.13
CA GLN A 118 5.88 11.53 5.49
C GLN A 118 4.99 11.05 4.36
N PHE A 119 3.95 10.34 4.73
CA PHE A 119 2.86 10.00 3.81
C PHE A 119 1.51 10.19 4.49
N MET A 120 0.47 10.30 3.67
CA MET A 120 -0.84 10.75 4.11
C MET A 120 -1.93 9.94 3.46
N ALA A 121 -2.74 9.27 4.27
CA ALA A 121 -3.99 8.67 3.84
C ALA A 121 -5.05 9.76 3.70
N ASP A 122 -5.73 9.80 2.56
CA ASP A 122 -6.81 10.70 2.19
C ASP A 122 -7.99 9.83 1.70
N PRO A 123 -8.93 9.49 2.59
CA PRO A 123 -10.11 8.69 2.23
C PRO A 123 -10.96 9.41 1.19
N ARG A 124 -11.34 8.72 0.12
CA ARG A 124 -12.09 9.28 -1.04
C ARG A 124 -13.48 8.68 -1.22
N GLY A 125 -13.96 7.93 -0.24
CA GLY A 125 -15.26 7.27 -0.25
C GLY A 125 -15.17 5.85 0.33
N PRO A 126 -16.27 5.10 0.33
CA PRO A 126 -16.26 3.70 0.73
C PRO A 126 -15.23 2.96 -0.12
N LEU A 127 -14.30 2.27 0.53
CA LEU A 127 -13.35 1.38 -0.13
C LEU A 127 -12.38 2.04 -1.14
N VAL A 128 -12.22 3.38 -1.11
CA VAL A 128 -11.14 4.08 -1.86
C VAL A 128 -10.33 4.99 -0.95
N ASP A 129 -9.06 4.65 -0.74
CA ASP A 129 -8.09 5.48 -0.04
C ASP A 129 -7.00 5.92 -1.02
N ARG A 130 -6.75 7.23 -1.08
CA ARG A 130 -5.59 7.79 -1.75
C ARG A 130 -4.48 8.02 -0.74
N TRP A 131 -3.28 7.60 -1.08
CA TRP A 131 -2.10 7.79 -0.27
C TRP A 131 -1.13 8.71 -0.98
N TYR A 132 -0.74 9.77 -0.29
CA TYR A 132 0.18 10.77 -0.82
C TYR A 132 1.50 10.72 -0.06
N ILE A 133 2.58 10.39 -0.75
CA ILE A 133 3.96 10.45 -0.25
C ILE A 133 4.47 11.87 -0.53
N LYS A 134 4.76 12.60 0.54
CA LYS A 134 5.23 13.99 0.43
C LYS A 134 6.67 14.02 -0.10
N LYS A 135 6.95 14.98 -0.97
CA LYS A 135 8.32 15.33 -1.38
C LYS A 135 9.12 15.85 -0.18
N ASN A 136 9.85 14.96 0.48
CA ASN A 136 10.70 15.23 1.64
C ASN A 136 11.80 14.15 1.74
N GLY A 137 12.81 14.34 2.59
CA GLY A 137 13.81 13.30 2.88
C GLY A 137 14.71 12.95 1.69
N GLY A 138 14.89 13.89 0.75
CA GLY A 138 15.67 13.64 -0.48
C GLY A 138 14.87 13.06 -1.65
N LEU A 139 13.55 12.87 -1.50
CA LEU A 139 12.68 12.49 -2.62
C LEU A 139 12.66 13.56 -3.72
N ALA A 140 12.84 13.12 -4.96
CA ALA A 140 12.83 14.00 -6.13
C ALA A 140 11.41 14.52 -6.46
N HIS A 141 10.40 13.69 -6.21
CA HIS A 141 9.00 13.97 -6.52
C HIS A 141 8.11 13.78 -5.30
N SER A 142 6.88 14.28 -5.40
CA SER A 142 5.79 13.73 -4.61
C SER A 142 5.20 12.51 -5.33
N TYR A 143 4.60 11.59 -4.59
CA TYR A 143 4.04 10.38 -5.18
C TYR A 143 2.64 10.10 -4.65
N THR A 144 1.82 9.49 -5.50
CA THR A 144 0.46 9.10 -5.17
C THR A 144 0.27 7.63 -5.47
N TRP A 145 -0.29 6.92 -4.50
CA TRP A 145 -0.83 5.58 -4.68
C TRP A 145 -2.32 5.63 -4.40
N MET A 146 -3.12 5.02 -5.26
CA MET A 146 -4.56 4.87 -5.05
C MET A 146 -4.87 3.40 -5.05
N ARG A 147 -5.50 2.93 -3.98
CA ARG A 147 -6.01 1.57 -3.95
C ARG A 147 -7.17 1.44 -4.94
N GLN A 148 -7.35 0.25 -5.51
CA GLN A 148 -8.54 -0.04 -6.29
C GLN A 148 -9.77 -0.17 -5.37
N PHE A 149 -10.97 0.05 -5.92
CA PHE A 149 -12.24 0.04 -5.17
C PHE A 149 -12.46 -1.26 -4.37
N GLN A 150 -11.84 -2.34 -4.83
CA GLN A 150 -11.90 -3.66 -4.23
C GLN A 150 -10.49 -4.23 -4.09
N GLY A 151 -9.56 -3.52 -3.45
CA GLY A 151 -8.32 -4.15 -3.03
C GLY A 151 -7.14 -3.22 -2.91
N LEU A 152 -6.00 -3.78 -2.52
CA LEU A 152 -4.75 -3.06 -2.34
C LEU A 152 -3.85 -3.13 -3.58
N ALA A 153 -4.27 -3.76 -4.67
CA ALA A 153 -3.49 -3.67 -5.91
C ALA A 153 -3.48 -2.21 -6.42
N GLY A 154 -2.35 -1.74 -6.94
CA GLY A 154 -2.28 -0.38 -7.48
C GLY A 154 -0.86 0.12 -7.75
N VAL A 155 -0.78 1.11 -8.63
CA VAL A 155 0.49 1.74 -9.04
C VAL A 155 0.77 2.99 -8.21
N VAL A 156 2.04 3.20 -7.89
CA VAL A 156 2.57 4.46 -7.35
C VAL A 156 3.00 5.30 -8.53
N LYS A 157 2.46 6.52 -8.60
CA LYS A 157 2.82 7.52 -9.61
C LYS A 157 3.51 8.70 -8.99
N SER A 158 4.55 9.22 -9.62
CA SER A 158 5.09 10.55 -9.30
C SER A 158 4.17 11.66 -9.81
N ASP A 159 4.44 12.89 -9.38
CA ASP A 159 3.73 14.09 -9.85
C ASP A 159 3.94 14.44 -11.32
N ASP A 160 4.95 13.86 -11.99
CA ASP A 160 5.16 13.88 -13.44
C ASP A 160 4.55 12.66 -14.17
N ASP A 161 3.65 11.93 -13.49
CA ASP A 161 2.88 10.77 -13.98
C ASP A 161 3.70 9.49 -14.28
N ARG A 162 4.98 9.44 -13.89
CA ARG A 162 5.77 8.20 -14.01
C ARG A 162 5.32 7.13 -13.03
N LYS A 163 5.20 5.90 -13.50
CA LYS A 163 4.87 4.71 -12.70
C LYS A 163 6.15 4.18 -12.07
N VAL A 164 6.34 4.37 -10.78
CA VAL A 164 7.62 4.07 -10.12
C VAL A 164 7.59 2.80 -9.27
N ALA A 165 6.40 2.40 -8.81
CA ALA A 165 6.21 1.15 -8.10
C ALA A 165 4.79 0.60 -8.32
N TYR A 166 4.59 -0.68 -8.03
CA TYR A 166 3.31 -1.35 -8.11
C TYR A 166 3.18 -2.32 -6.93
N LEU A 167 2.03 -2.30 -6.26
CA LEU A 167 1.64 -3.32 -5.30
C LEU A 167 0.72 -4.32 -5.99
N ARG A 168 1.05 -5.61 -5.83
CA ARG A 168 0.20 -6.76 -6.13
C ARG A 168 -0.34 -7.34 -4.84
N ALA A 169 -1.56 -7.85 -4.91
CA ALA A 169 -2.13 -8.77 -3.95
C ALA A 169 -2.46 -10.08 -4.69
N LEU A 170 -2.13 -11.21 -4.10
CA LEU A 170 -2.36 -12.54 -4.66
C LEU A 170 -3.07 -13.40 -3.62
N THR A 171 -4.35 -13.73 -3.86
CA THR A 171 -5.10 -14.67 -3.02
C THR A 171 -5.08 -16.03 -3.72
N TRP A 172 -4.52 -17.03 -3.05
CA TRP A 172 -4.30 -18.38 -3.61
C TRP A 172 -3.64 -18.39 -5.01
N GLY A 173 -2.75 -17.41 -5.25
CA GLY A 173 -2.01 -17.28 -6.51
C GLY A 173 -2.74 -16.52 -7.62
N SER A 174 -3.93 -15.95 -7.37
CA SER A 174 -4.69 -15.19 -8.37
C SER A 174 -4.84 -13.71 -7.98
N GLU A 175 -4.47 -12.82 -8.91
CA GLU A 175 -4.73 -11.37 -8.78
C GLU A 175 -6.21 -11.07 -8.96
N ASP A 176 -6.86 -11.67 -9.96
CA ASP A 176 -8.30 -11.49 -10.20
C ASP A 176 -9.09 -11.87 -8.96
N TYR A 177 -8.73 -12.98 -8.33
CA TYR A 177 -9.38 -13.42 -7.10
C TYR A 177 -9.12 -12.48 -5.93
N SER A 178 -7.94 -11.85 -5.84
CA SER A 178 -7.67 -10.84 -4.82
C SER A 178 -8.47 -9.54 -5.02
N ALA A 179 -8.90 -9.26 -6.26
CA ALA A 179 -9.73 -8.12 -6.58
C ALA A 179 -11.22 -8.37 -6.27
N PHE A 180 -11.69 -9.63 -6.30
CA PHE A 180 -13.09 -9.98 -6.00
C PHE A 180 -13.31 -10.53 -4.58
N GLU A 181 -12.38 -11.34 -4.08
CA GLU A 181 -12.37 -11.84 -2.71
C GLU A 181 -11.27 -11.13 -1.91
N HIS A 182 -11.70 -10.17 -1.08
CA HIS A 182 -10.91 -9.74 0.07
C HIS A 182 -10.98 -10.85 1.10
N SER A 183 -10.02 -11.76 1.02
CA SER A 183 -9.86 -12.72 2.08
C SER A 183 -9.42 -11.95 3.32
N THR A 184 -10.38 -11.68 4.22
CA THR A 184 -10.14 -11.27 5.60
C THR A 184 -9.45 -12.39 6.40
N ILE A 185 -9.28 -13.55 5.77
CA ILE A 185 -8.61 -14.71 6.34
C ILE A 185 -7.11 -14.39 6.50
N PRO A 186 -6.55 -14.62 7.69
CA PRO A 186 -5.18 -14.26 8.05
C PRO A 186 -4.14 -14.89 7.12
N GLY A 187 -3.18 -14.12 6.60
CA GLY A 187 -2.06 -14.67 5.84
C GLY A 187 -2.44 -15.38 4.52
N SER A 188 -3.69 -15.29 4.09
CA SER A 188 -4.20 -15.88 2.84
C SER A 188 -3.74 -15.14 1.59
N VAL A 189 -3.34 -13.87 1.75
CA VAL A 189 -2.89 -12.98 0.67
C VAL A 189 -1.37 -12.81 0.73
N LYS A 190 -0.72 -13.05 -0.41
CA LYS A 190 0.68 -12.69 -0.65
C LYS A 190 0.72 -11.33 -1.32
N TYR A 191 1.55 -10.43 -0.81
CA TYR A 191 1.76 -9.11 -1.40
C TYR A 191 3.10 -9.06 -2.12
N GLU A 192 3.13 -8.43 -3.30
CA GLU A 192 4.38 -8.18 -4.04
C GLU A 192 4.54 -6.70 -4.36
N ILE A 193 5.71 -6.17 -4.06
CA ILE A 193 6.11 -4.79 -4.36
C ILE A 193 7.12 -4.86 -5.50
N LYS A 194 6.74 -4.37 -6.67
CA LYS A 194 7.67 -4.11 -7.77
C LYS A 194 8.04 -2.64 -7.77
N THR A 195 9.32 -2.28 -7.72
CA THR A 195 9.77 -0.88 -7.66
C THR A 195 10.97 -0.65 -8.55
N ASN A 196 11.09 0.55 -9.11
CA ASN A 196 12.26 0.99 -9.86
C ASN A 196 13.31 1.70 -8.98
N GLY A 197 13.05 1.82 -7.67
CA GLY A 197 13.94 2.45 -6.70
C GLY A 197 13.83 3.97 -6.60
N ASP A 198 12.95 4.63 -7.35
CA ASP A 198 12.74 6.09 -7.23
C ASP A 198 12.07 6.47 -5.90
N VAL A 199 11.30 5.54 -5.31
CA VAL A 199 10.78 5.63 -3.94
C VAL A 199 11.53 4.60 -3.08
N PRO A 200 12.15 5.02 -1.96
CA PRO A 200 12.79 4.13 -1.01
C PRO A 200 11.85 3.04 -0.51
N LEU A 201 12.39 1.83 -0.38
CA LEU A 201 11.60 0.62 -0.10
C LEU A 201 10.88 0.71 1.25
N GLU A 202 11.50 1.31 2.26
CA GLU A 202 10.92 1.54 3.58
C GLU A 202 9.65 2.40 3.53
N ILE A 203 9.56 3.36 2.59
CA ILE A 203 8.35 4.17 2.42
C ILE A 203 7.22 3.32 1.85
N LEU A 204 7.52 2.52 0.82
CA LEU A 204 6.54 1.63 0.18
C LEU A 204 6.01 0.60 1.21
N VAL A 205 6.90 -0.03 1.96
CA VAL A 205 6.54 -1.01 2.99
C VAL A 205 5.72 -0.38 4.11
N ALA A 206 6.12 0.80 4.60
CA ALA A 206 5.38 1.53 5.63
C ALA A 206 3.95 1.86 5.15
N LEU A 207 3.83 2.37 3.93
CA LEU A 207 2.56 2.73 3.33
C LEU A 207 1.67 1.51 3.16
N TYR A 208 2.15 0.45 2.50
CA TYR A 208 1.33 -0.73 2.21
C TYR A 208 0.94 -1.48 3.47
N THR A 209 1.86 -1.63 4.44
CA THR A 209 1.53 -2.26 5.73
C THR A 209 0.46 -1.46 6.46
N SER A 210 0.58 -0.12 6.48
CA SER A 210 -0.43 0.76 7.07
C SER A 210 -1.77 0.67 6.34
N ALA A 211 -1.76 0.51 5.01
CA ALA A 211 -2.96 0.36 4.20
C ALA A 211 -3.66 -0.98 4.46
N VAL A 212 -2.91 -2.09 4.58
CA VAL A 212 -3.46 -3.40 4.97
C VAL A 212 -4.11 -3.31 6.35
N VAL A 213 -3.43 -2.71 7.33
CA VAL A 213 -3.98 -2.55 8.69
C VAL A 213 -5.26 -1.74 8.69
N ARG A 214 -5.28 -0.62 7.95
CA ARG A 214 -6.50 0.18 7.80
C ARG A 214 -7.61 -0.61 7.11
N MET A 215 -7.29 -1.48 6.15
CA MET A 215 -8.26 -2.33 5.50
C MET A 215 -8.86 -3.34 6.47
N ASP A 216 -8.03 -4.06 7.24
CA ASP A 216 -8.48 -5.02 8.27
C ASP A 216 -9.46 -4.37 9.26
N GLU A 217 -9.17 -3.15 9.71
CA GLU A 217 -9.98 -2.45 10.72
C GLU A 217 -11.18 -1.67 10.16
N CYS A 218 -11.04 -1.07 8.96
CA CYS A 218 -12.04 -0.15 8.42
C CYS A 218 -12.97 -0.77 7.37
N GLN A 219 -12.71 -2.00 6.94
CA GLN A 219 -13.53 -2.71 5.95
C GLN A 219 -14.11 -4.02 6.50
N ALA A 220 -14.02 -4.27 7.81
CA ALA A 220 -14.70 -5.38 8.48
C ALA A 220 -16.22 -5.12 8.57
N TRP A 221 -16.90 -5.13 7.42
CA TRP A 221 -18.37 -5.11 7.30
C TRP A 221 -18.82 -5.96 6.11
#